data_AF-A0A2M7X3I2-F1
#
_entry.id   AF-A0A2M7X3I2-F1
#
_cell.length_a   1.000
_cell.length_b   1.000
_cell.length_c   1.000
_cell.angle_alpha   90.00
_cell.angle_beta   90.00
_cell.angle_gamma   90.00
#
_symmetry.space_group_name_H-M   'P 1'
#
loop_
_entity.id
_entity.type
_entity.pdbx_description
1 polymer ?
#
loop_
_entity_poly.entity_id
_entity_poly.type
_entity_poly.pdbx_seq_one_letter_code
_entity_poly.pdbx_strand_id
1 'polypeptide(L)' 'MTIKIGDRLPAATLSTLNNGVQPLTTAEIFDGKKVVLFAVPGAFT' A
#
# COMPACT_ATOMS: atom_id res chain seq x y z
N MET A 1 -16.66 -0.26 0.71
CA MET A 1 -16.74 0.14 -0.71
C MET A 1 -15.71 -0.65 -1.49
N THR A 2 -16.06 -1.14 -2.68
CA THR A 2 -15.17 -1.95 -3.52
C THR A 2 -14.43 -1.06 -4.51
N ILE A 3 -13.12 -1.26 -4.66
CA ILE A 3 -12.28 -0.53 -5.61
C ILE A 3 -12.56 -1.04 -7.03
N LYS A 4 -12.68 -0.12 -8.01
CA LYS A 4 -12.88 -0.43 -9.42
C LYS A 4 -11.76 0.15 -10.29
N ILE A 5 -11.74 -0.26 -11.56
CA ILE A 5 -10.79 0.27 -12.55
C ILE A 5 -11.01 1.79 -12.70
N GLY A 6 -9.92 2.55 -12.64
CA GLY A 6 -9.93 4.01 -12.73
C GLY A 6 -10.06 4.72 -11.37
N ASP A 7 -10.45 4.01 -10.31
CA ASP A 7 -10.49 4.57 -8.97
C ASP A 7 -9.07 4.82 -8.45
N ARG A 8 -8.92 5.89 -7.67
CA ARG A 8 -7.72 6.08 -6.86
C ARG A 8 -7.80 5.19 -5.61
N LEU A 9 -6.65 4.64 -5.21
CA LEU A 9 -6.55 3.97 -3.92
C LEU A 9 -6.87 4.95 -2.78
N PRO A 10 -7.56 4.51 -1.72
CA PRO A 10 -7.79 5.35 -0.55
C PRO A 10 -6.48 5.84 0.06
N ALA A 11 -6.50 7.07 0.57
CA ALA A 11 -5.40 7.61 1.35
C ALA A 11 -5.28 6.82 2.67
N ALA A 12 -4.12 6.22 2.90
CA ALA A 12 -3.83 5.47 4.12
C ALA A 12 -2.36 5.60 4.49
N THR A 13 -2.08 5.42 5.78
CA THR A 13 -0.72 5.29 6.31
C THR A 13 -0.49 3.82 6.66
N LEU A 14 0.50 3.22 6.03
CA LEU A 14 1.00 1.88 6.27
C LEU A 14 2.24 1.93 7.16
N SER A 15 2.64 0.79 7.69
CA SER A 15 3.91 0.63 8.40
C SER A 15 4.84 -0.27 7.59
N THR A 16 6.08 0.16 7.43
CA THR A 16 7.14 -0.64 6.80
C THR A 16 8.29 -0.83 7.77
N LEU A 17 9.00 -1.95 7.62
CA LEU A 17 10.20 -2.23 8.40
C LEU A 17 11.43 -1.82 7.58
N ASN A 18 12.08 -0.73 7.99
CA ASN A 18 13.33 -0.26 7.43
C ASN A 18 14.18 0.39 8.53
N ASN A 19 15.19 -0.33 9.04
CA ASN A 19 15.97 0.08 10.22
C ASN A 19 15.11 0.49 11.44
N GLY A 20 13.94 -0.13 11.56
CA GLY A 20 12.89 0.25 12.50
C GLY A 20 11.52 0.29 11.82
N VAL A 21 10.45 0.41 12.61
CA VAL A 21 9.10 0.59 12.08
C VAL A 21 8.93 2.05 11.67
N GLN A 22 8.61 2.28 10.40
CA GLN A 22 8.42 3.61 9.85
C GLN A 22 7.04 3.75 9.21
N PRO A 23 6.36 4.90 9.37
CA PRO A 23 5.14 5.18 8.63
C PRO A 23 5.44 5.42 7.15
N LEU A 24 4.53 4.99 6.28
CA LEU A 24 4.63 5.17 4.83
C LEU A 24 3.23 5.37 4.27
N THR A 25 3.01 6.42 3.48
CA THR A 25 1.70 6.74 2.91
C THR A 25 1.46 6.03 1.59
N THR A 26 0.19 5.81 1.23
CA THR A 26 -0.15 5.27 -0.10
C THR A 26 0.32 6.19 -1.23
N ALA A 27 0.32 7.52 -1.04
CA ALA A 27 0.86 8.47 -2.02
C ALA A 27 2.35 8.21 -2.32
N GLU A 28 3.19 8.06 -1.30
CA GLU A 28 4.64 7.81 -1.47
C GLU A 28 4.94 6.49 -2.24
N ILE A 29 4.05 5.50 -2.10
CA ILE A 29 4.18 4.20 -2.76
C ILE A 29 3.73 4.27 -4.22
N PHE A 30 2.57 4.90 -4.50
CA PHE A 30 1.87 4.76 -5.77
C PHE A 30 2.01 5.96 -6.71
N ASP A 31 2.25 7.18 -6.21
CA ASP A 31 2.28 8.37 -7.05
C ASP A 31 3.48 8.35 -8.02
N GLY A 32 3.21 8.65 -9.29
CA GLY A 32 4.22 8.67 -10.35
C GLY A 32 4.81 7.30 -10.71
N LYS A 33 4.30 6.20 -10.14
CA LYS A 33 4.81 4.85 -10.35
C LYS A 33 3.71 3.92 -10.86
N LYS A 34 4.09 2.96 -11.72
CA LYS A 34 3.22 1.84 -12.07
C LYS A 34 3.55 0.68 -11.14
N VAL A 35 2.62 0.35 -10.26
CA VAL A 35 2.83 -0.62 -9.17
C VAL A 35 1.78 -1.72 -9.22
N VAL A 36 2.18 -2.95 -8.91
CA VAL A 36 1.28 -4.06 -8.62
C VAL A 36 1.34 -4.34 -7.13
N LEU A 37 0.20 -4.24 -6.44
CA LEU A 37 0.08 -4.53 -5.01
C LEU A 37 -0.57 -5.90 -4.82
N PHE A 38 0.06 -6.76 -4.01
CA PHE A 38 -0.49 -8.04 -3.62
C PHE A 38 -0.96 -7.98 -2.16
N ALA A 39 -2.20 -8.37 -1.90
CA ALA A 39 -2.72 -8.60 -0.56
C ALA A 39 -2.74 -10.11 -0.30
N VAL A 40 -2.09 -10.54 0.78
CA VAL A 40 -1.97 -11.95 1.17
C VAL A 40 -2.59 -12.17 2.56
N PRO A 41 -3.00 -13.39 2.93
CA PRO A 41 -3.69 -13.65 4.20
C PRO A 41 -2.87 -13.28 5.45
N GLY A 42 -1.56 -13.48 5.42
CA GLY A 42 -0.67 -13.17 6.54
C GLY A 42 0.74 -13.71 6.34
N ALA A 43 1.64 -13.36 7.26
CA ALA A 43 2.94 -14.02 7.34
C ALA A 43 2.76 -15.41 7.97
N PHE A 44 3.47 -16.42 7.44
CA PHE A 44 3.43 -17.81 7.92
C PHE A 44 2.05 -18.48 7.80
N THR A 45 1.22 -18.06 6.83
CA THR A 45 -0.09 -18.64 6.52
C THR A 45 -0.18 -19.14 5.08
#